data_AF-A0A557P352-F1
#
_entry.id   AF-A0A557P352-F1
#
_cell.length_a   1.000
_cell.length_b   1.000
_cell.length_c   1.000
_cell.angle_alpha   90.00
_cell.angle_beta   90.00
_cell.angle_gamma   90.00
#
_symmetry.space_group_name_H-M   'P 1'
#
loop_
_entity.id
_entity.type
_entity.pdbx_description
1 polymer ?
#
loop_
_entity_poly.entity_id
_entity_poly.type
_entity_poly.pdbx_seq_one_letter_code
_entity_poly.pdbx_strand_id
1 'polypeptide(L)'
;MARKKFNTNRKANSFLNSIPQVDIENSNIEHKMKFNFSYFCHDQTVAQNFPDWTEGQLHKLLDKLVQYSKEKLDYWEHEQIGRGNSKGRRQTVLEVYGDFPSHSEFIHPRHVPIDACWARFRLENSVRLIGFVIPEIGSNDIYDKNTFYVVFLDKDHKFYPI
;
A
#
# COMPACT_ATOMS: atom_id res chain seq x y z
N MET A 1 -9.91 48.76 32.08
CA MET A 1 -8.78 48.83 31.12
C MET A 1 -8.96 47.74 30.08
N ALA A 2 -9.06 48.08 28.79
CA ALA A 2 -9.25 47.11 27.73
C ALA A 2 -7.91 46.43 27.38
N ARG A 3 -7.87 45.08 27.41
CA ARG A 3 -6.72 44.27 26.96
C ARG A 3 -6.47 44.58 25.48
N LYS A 4 -5.33 45.21 25.17
CA LYS A 4 -4.86 45.44 23.80
C LYS A 4 -4.65 44.07 23.14
N LYS A 5 -5.47 43.73 22.13
CA LYS A 5 -5.32 42.50 21.34
C LYS A 5 -4.08 42.64 20.44
N PHE A 6 -3.01 41.90 20.72
CA PHE A 6 -1.80 41.79 19.90
C PHE A 6 -2.02 40.93 18.64
N ASN A 7 -3.09 41.16 17.87
CA ASN A 7 -3.55 40.18 16.88
C ASN A 7 -3.13 40.39 15.42
N THR A 8 -2.11 41.20 15.08
CA THR A 8 -1.90 41.52 13.64
C THR A 8 -0.47 41.90 13.25
N ASN A 9 0.57 41.17 13.68
CA ASN A 9 1.88 41.30 13.02
C ASN A 9 2.01 40.28 11.87
N ARG A 10 1.67 40.74 10.66
CA ARG A 10 1.67 39.92 9.43
C ARG A 10 3.01 39.24 9.17
N LYS A 11 4.13 39.90 9.48
CA LYS A 11 5.48 39.35 9.31
C LYS A 11 5.75 38.23 10.32
N ALA A 12 5.32 38.40 11.58
CA ALA A 12 5.44 37.36 12.59
C ALA A 12 4.60 36.12 12.23
N ASN A 13 3.36 36.31 11.80
CA ASN A 13 2.50 35.20 11.37
C ASN A 13 3.05 34.50 10.12
N SER A 14 3.59 35.25 9.15
CA SER A 14 4.23 34.68 7.97
C SER A 14 5.46 33.83 8.32
N PHE A 15 6.26 34.27 9.30
CA PHE A 15 7.41 33.51 9.78
C PHE A 15 6.97 32.25 10.54
N LEU A 16 6.02 32.36 11.48
CA LEU A 16 5.51 31.21 12.22
C LEU A 16 4.90 30.15 11.30
N ASN A 17 4.15 30.56 10.27
CA ASN A 17 3.58 29.64 9.27
C ASN A 17 4.63 29.01 8.34
N SER A 18 5.84 29.58 8.26
CA SER A 18 6.93 28.99 7.46
C SER A 18 7.70 27.90 8.20
N ILE A 19 7.53 27.81 9.52
CA ILE A 19 8.18 26.79 10.34
C ILE A 19 7.39 25.48 10.19
N PRO A 20 8.07 24.32 10.01
CA PRO A 20 7.42 23.02 10.05
C PRO A 20 6.60 22.84 11.33
N GLN A 21 5.33 22.48 11.18
CA GLN A 21 4.39 22.31 12.29
C GLN A 21 4.32 20.86 12.81
N VAL A 22 5.06 19.96 12.17
CA VAL A 22 5.03 18.51 12.42
C VAL A 22 6.44 18.04 12.75
N ASP A 23 6.58 17.28 13.83
CA ASP A 23 7.78 16.57 14.24
C ASP A 23 7.49 15.06 14.24
N ILE A 24 8.48 14.24 14.60
CA ILE A 24 8.31 12.79 14.60
C ILE A 24 7.21 12.36 15.58
N GLU A 25 7.16 12.97 16.77
CA GLU A 25 6.25 12.60 17.86
C GLU A 25 4.77 12.86 17.51
N ASN A 26 4.49 13.87 16.70
CA ASN A 26 3.13 14.22 16.27
C ASN A 26 2.81 13.88 14.80
N SER A 27 3.73 13.26 14.07
CA SER A 27 3.55 12.89 12.66
C SER A 27 2.68 11.65 12.43
N ASN A 28 2.53 10.77 13.42
CA ASN A 28 1.95 9.42 13.29
C ASN A 28 2.66 8.56 12.23
N ILE A 29 3.96 8.77 12.03
CA ILE A 29 4.76 8.09 10.99
C ILE A 29 4.83 6.57 11.20
N GLU A 30 4.80 6.12 12.45
CA GLU A 30 4.76 4.71 12.86
C GLU A 30 3.51 3.98 12.34
N HIS A 31 2.41 4.70 12.14
CA HIS A 31 1.16 4.16 11.62
C HIS A 31 1.08 4.16 10.09
N LYS A 32 2.06 4.74 9.39
CA LYS A 32 2.09 4.78 7.93
C LYS A 32 2.68 3.49 7.38
N MET A 33 1.96 2.86 6.44
CA MET A 33 2.47 1.65 5.82
C MET A 33 3.67 1.94 4.92
N LYS A 34 4.52 0.93 4.71
CA LYS A 34 5.66 0.98 3.78
C LYS A 34 5.47 0.00 2.62
N PHE A 35 6.05 0.34 1.48
CA PHE A 35 6.27 -0.60 0.38
C PHE A 35 7.73 -1.00 0.35
N ASN A 36 7.99 -2.30 0.35
CA ASN A 36 9.34 -2.85 0.21
C ASN A 36 9.43 -3.64 -1.11
N PHE A 37 10.39 -3.29 -1.96
CA PHE A 37 10.59 -3.92 -3.27
C PHE A 37 11.70 -4.97 -3.28
N SER A 38 12.25 -5.35 -2.13
CA SER A 38 13.35 -6.33 -2.04
C SER A 38 12.97 -7.73 -2.55
N TYR A 39 11.68 -8.05 -2.63
CA TYR A 39 11.16 -9.31 -3.15
C TYR A 39 10.60 -9.20 -4.57
N PHE A 40 10.67 -8.01 -5.17
CA PHE A 40 10.15 -7.77 -6.51
C PHE A 40 10.83 -8.71 -7.52
N CYS A 41 10.04 -9.47 -8.27
CA CYS A 41 10.56 -10.36 -9.28
C CYS A 41 9.70 -10.33 -10.54
N HIS A 42 10.38 -10.33 -11.67
CA HIS A 42 9.77 -10.26 -13.01
C HIS A 42 10.29 -11.38 -13.92
N ASP A 43 10.82 -12.45 -13.32
CA ASP A 43 11.48 -13.55 -14.03
C ASP A 43 10.49 -14.58 -14.60
N GLN A 44 9.20 -14.42 -14.29
CA GLN A 44 8.14 -15.30 -14.76
C GLN A 44 7.48 -14.71 -16.01
N THR A 45 7.12 -15.55 -16.97
CA THR A 45 6.48 -15.13 -18.23
C THR A 45 5.21 -14.31 -18.03
N VAL A 46 4.48 -14.54 -16.94
CA VAL A 46 3.24 -13.81 -16.61
C VAL A 46 3.50 -12.53 -15.80
N ALA A 47 4.66 -12.42 -15.16
CA ALA A 47 5.03 -11.25 -14.38
C ALA A 47 5.42 -10.09 -15.30
N GLN A 48 5.10 -8.87 -14.89
CA GLN A 48 5.50 -7.67 -15.62
C GLN A 48 6.57 -6.91 -14.84
N ASN A 49 7.42 -6.21 -15.59
CA ASN A 49 8.40 -5.27 -15.07
C ASN A 49 7.95 -3.82 -15.36
N PHE A 50 8.59 -2.84 -14.71
CA PHE A 50 8.27 -1.42 -14.91
C PHE A 50 8.39 -0.96 -16.37
N PRO A 51 9.40 -1.39 -17.17
CA PRO A 51 9.49 -0.99 -18.58
C PRO A 51 8.35 -1.53 -19.47
N ASP A 52 7.63 -2.56 -19.02
CA ASP A 52 6.50 -3.12 -19.77
C ASP A 52 5.22 -2.29 -19.62
N TRP A 53 5.24 -1.30 -18.72
CA TRP A 53 4.12 -0.41 -18.44
C TRP A 53 4.31 0.91 -19.16
N THR A 54 3.21 1.49 -19.63
CA THR A 54 3.20 2.84 -20.20
C THR A 54 3.47 3.89 -19.12
N GLU A 55 3.97 5.06 -19.52
CA GLU A 55 4.20 6.19 -18.61
C GLU A 55 2.96 6.53 -17.78
N GLY A 56 1.78 6.55 -18.41
CA GLY A 56 0.52 6.81 -17.72
C GLY A 56 0.19 5.75 -16.65
N GLN A 57 0.52 4.48 -16.89
CA GLN A 57 0.33 3.41 -15.89
C GLN A 57 1.33 3.55 -14.74
N LEU A 58 2.58 3.93 -15.03
CA LEU A 58 3.60 4.18 -14.00
C LEU A 58 3.26 5.39 -13.12
N HIS A 59 2.77 6.49 -13.71
CA HIS A 59 2.27 7.64 -12.93
C HIS A 59 1.14 7.24 -11.99
N LYS A 60 0.15 6.49 -12.49
CA LYS A 60 -0.94 5.99 -11.64
C LYS A 60 -0.42 5.06 -10.53
N LEU A 61 0.54 4.18 -10.83
CA LEU A 61 1.17 3.35 -9.80
C LEU A 61 1.78 4.21 -8.70
N LEU A 62 2.61 5.20 -9.06
CA LEU A 62 3.25 6.10 -8.10
C LEU A 62 2.23 6.88 -7.27
N ASP A 63 1.18 7.43 -7.90
CA ASP A 63 0.09 8.11 -7.20
C ASP A 63 -0.59 7.19 -6.18
N LYS A 64 -0.79 5.92 -6.53
CA LYS A 64 -1.36 4.91 -5.64
C LYS A 64 -0.42 4.54 -4.49
N LEU A 65 0.88 4.38 -4.75
CA LEU A 65 1.86 4.13 -3.68
C LEU A 65 1.86 5.29 -2.68
N VAL A 66 1.86 6.54 -3.16
CA VAL A 66 1.76 7.74 -2.31
C VAL A 66 0.43 7.81 -1.56
N GLN A 67 -0.67 7.42 -2.20
CA GLN A 67 -1.98 7.38 -1.54
C GLN A 67 -2.00 6.34 -0.42
N TYR A 68 -1.57 5.11 -0.70
CA TYR A 68 -1.66 4.01 0.23
C TYR A 68 -0.69 4.13 1.41
N SER A 69 0.47 4.75 1.21
CA SER A 69 1.39 5.05 2.32
C SER A 69 0.83 6.06 3.35
N LYS A 70 -0.34 6.66 3.12
CA LYS A 70 -0.95 7.61 4.07
C LYS A 70 -1.67 6.94 5.23
N GLU A 71 -1.98 5.66 5.17
CA GLU A 71 -2.68 4.93 6.24
C GLU A 71 -1.98 3.61 6.54
N LYS A 72 -2.40 2.92 7.60
CA LYS A 72 -1.95 1.56 7.92
C LYS A 72 -2.58 0.52 6.99
N LEU A 73 -1.97 -0.65 6.86
CA LEU A 73 -2.51 -1.77 6.07
C LEU A 73 -3.96 -2.11 6.43
N ASP A 74 -4.24 -2.25 7.72
CA ASP A 74 -5.57 -2.53 8.27
C ASP A 74 -6.65 -1.56 7.78
N TYR A 75 -6.32 -0.27 7.60
CA TYR A 75 -7.27 0.69 7.03
C TYR A 75 -7.68 0.28 5.60
N TRP A 76 -6.71 -0.08 4.75
CA TRP A 76 -6.96 -0.44 3.35
C TRP A 76 -7.64 -1.81 3.19
N GLU A 77 -7.51 -2.70 4.16
CA GLU A 77 -8.27 -3.95 4.21
C GLU A 77 -9.76 -3.69 4.43
N HIS A 78 -10.11 -2.61 5.13
CA HIS A 78 -11.49 -2.22 5.42
C HIS A 78 -12.08 -1.21 4.42
N GLU A 79 -11.22 -0.50 3.67
CA GLU A 79 -11.64 0.48 2.66
C GLU A 79 -12.30 -0.18 1.45
N GLN A 80 -13.58 0.13 1.21
CA GLN A 80 -14.40 -0.49 0.18
C GLN A 80 -14.34 0.26 -1.15
N ILE A 81 -14.20 -0.49 -2.25
CA ILE A 81 -14.12 0.04 -3.63
C ILE A 81 -15.39 -0.26 -4.46
N GLY A 82 -16.45 -0.74 -3.81
CA GLY A 82 -17.75 -1.00 -4.41
C GLY A 82 -18.27 -2.43 -4.22
N ARG A 83 -19.39 -2.73 -4.88
CA ARG A 83 -20.00 -4.07 -4.90
C ARG A 83 -19.38 -4.87 -6.04
N GLY A 84 -18.70 -5.98 -5.71
CA GLY A 84 -18.14 -6.87 -6.72
C GLY A 84 -19.22 -7.64 -7.49
N ASN A 85 -18.87 -8.11 -8.70
CA ASN A 85 -19.73 -8.93 -9.56
C ASN A 85 -20.00 -10.34 -8.97
N SER A 86 -19.22 -10.76 -7.97
CA SER A 86 -19.35 -12.07 -7.32
C SER A 86 -20.27 -11.97 -6.09
N LYS A 87 -21.55 -12.35 -6.27
CA LYS A 87 -22.52 -12.73 -5.21
C LYS A 87 -22.40 -11.91 -3.89
N GLY A 88 -22.36 -10.59 -3.98
CA GLY A 88 -22.42 -9.71 -2.80
C GLY A 88 -21.15 -9.63 -1.94
N ARG A 89 -20.02 -10.23 -2.34
CA ARG A 89 -18.74 -10.00 -1.65
C ARG A 89 -18.27 -8.57 -1.90
N ARG A 90 -18.04 -7.85 -0.79
CA ARG A 90 -17.48 -6.50 -0.80
C ARG A 90 -16.05 -6.57 -1.33
N GLN A 91 -15.70 -5.64 -2.21
CA GLN A 91 -14.35 -5.51 -2.75
C GLN A 91 -13.63 -4.44 -1.94
N THR A 92 -12.42 -4.75 -1.50
CA THR A 92 -11.58 -3.87 -0.69
C THR A 92 -10.35 -3.42 -1.48
N VAL A 93 -9.74 -2.31 -1.05
CA VAL A 93 -8.50 -1.79 -1.63
C VAL A 93 -7.38 -2.81 -1.49
N LEU A 94 -7.17 -3.31 -0.27
CA LEU A 94 -6.26 -4.40 0.06
C LEU A 94 -7.06 -5.66 0.38
N GLU A 95 -6.63 -6.80 -0.16
CA GLU A 95 -7.17 -8.11 0.16
C GLU A 95 -6.01 -9.04 0.53
N VAL A 96 -6.09 -9.64 1.72
CA VAL A 96 -5.13 -10.64 2.21
C VAL A 96 -5.73 -12.03 2.02
N TYR A 97 -5.04 -12.85 1.24
CA TYR A 97 -5.45 -14.22 0.89
C TYR A 97 -4.98 -15.25 1.93
N GLY A 98 -3.87 -14.98 2.61
CA GLY A 98 -3.16 -15.98 3.42
C GLY A 98 -2.20 -16.77 2.54
N ASP A 99 -2.59 -17.96 2.12
CA ASP A 99 -1.74 -18.82 1.29
C ASP A 99 -1.61 -18.32 -0.16
N PHE A 100 -0.55 -18.77 -0.84
CA PHE A 100 -0.40 -18.54 -2.28
C PHE A 100 -1.59 -19.17 -3.04
N PRO A 101 -2.31 -18.44 -3.91
CA PRO A 101 -3.50 -18.97 -4.56
C PRO A 101 -3.18 -20.20 -5.42
N SER A 102 -3.87 -21.31 -5.16
CA SER A 102 -3.65 -22.59 -5.87
C SER A 102 -3.99 -22.56 -7.36
N HIS A 103 -4.78 -21.58 -7.78
CA HIS A 103 -5.22 -21.36 -9.17
C HIS A 103 -4.56 -20.11 -9.79
N SER A 104 -3.51 -19.57 -9.15
CA SER A 104 -2.72 -18.48 -9.74
C SER A 104 -2.05 -18.95 -11.03
N GLU A 105 -1.95 -18.06 -12.02
CA GLU A 105 -1.05 -18.29 -13.17
C GLU A 105 0.43 -18.01 -12.81
N PHE A 106 0.67 -17.36 -11.66
CA PHE A 106 2.01 -17.14 -11.13
C PHE A 106 2.47 -18.37 -10.35
N ILE A 107 3.79 -18.45 -10.15
CA ILE A 107 4.43 -19.45 -9.31
C ILE A 107 4.96 -18.75 -8.06
N HIS A 108 4.83 -19.36 -6.88
CA HIS A 108 5.44 -18.87 -5.65
C HIS A 108 6.97 -18.75 -5.84
N PRO A 109 7.56 -17.54 -5.83
CA PRO A 109 9.00 -17.37 -5.99
C PRO A 109 9.78 -18.01 -4.83
N ARG A 110 10.88 -18.69 -5.13
CA ARG A 110 11.66 -19.42 -4.12
C ARG A 110 12.25 -18.53 -3.01
N HIS A 111 12.44 -17.24 -3.30
CA HIS A 111 12.98 -16.27 -2.34
C HIS A 111 11.91 -15.62 -1.46
N VAL A 112 10.61 -15.84 -1.73
CA VAL A 112 9.53 -15.36 -0.86
C VAL A 112 9.30 -16.39 0.26
N PRO A 113 9.16 -15.97 1.54
CA PRO A 113 8.93 -16.89 2.65
C PRO A 113 7.63 -17.70 2.49
N ILE A 114 7.68 -18.97 2.88
CA ILE A 114 6.54 -19.89 2.75
C ILE A 114 5.36 -19.53 3.67
N ASP A 115 5.65 -18.86 4.79
CA ASP A 115 4.70 -18.41 5.82
C ASP A 115 4.24 -16.95 5.61
N ALA A 116 4.61 -16.34 4.49
CA ALA A 116 4.14 -15.02 4.11
C ALA A 116 2.64 -15.03 3.80
N CYS A 117 1.91 -14.03 4.30
CA CYS A 117 0.50 -13.84 3.96
C CYS A 117 0.38 -13.07 2.65
N TRP A 118 0.06 -13.79 1.57
CA TRP A 118 -0.13 -13.24 0.24
C TRP A 118 -1.30 -12.27 0.20
N ALA A 119 -1.12 -11.17 -0.52
CA ALA A 119 -2.09 -10.10 -0.56
C ALA A 119 -1.99 -9.30 -1.86
N ARG A 120 -3.02 -8.50 -2.13
CA ARG A 120 -3.04 -7.59 -3.28
C ARG A 120 -3.64 -6.24 -2.97
N PHE A 121 -3.01 -5.20 -3.51
CA PHE A 121 -3.65 -3.90 -3.70
C PHE A 121 -4.32 -3.85 -5.07
N ARG A 122 -5.54 -3.30 -5.13
CA ARG A 122 -6.13 -2.88 -6.41
C ARG A 122 -5.66 -1.47 -6.73
N LEU A 123 -4.96 -1.30 -7.85
CA LEU A 123 -4.54 0.01 -8.34
C LEU A 123 -5.66 0.66 -9.16
N GLU A 124 -6.14 -0.03 -10.19
CA GLU A 124 -7.22 0.43 -11.07
C GLU A 124 -7.78 -0.77 -11.84
N ASN A 125 -9.10 -0.82 -12.10
CA ASN A 125 -9.77 -1.87 -12.88
C ASN A 125 -9.25 -3.31 -12.63
N SER A 126 -8.49 -3.90 -13.56
CA SER A 126 -7.84 -5.23 -13.48
C SER A 126 -6.45 -5.21 -12.84
N VAL A 127 -5.80 -4.05 -12.81
CA VAL A 127 -4.41 -3.88 -12.38
C VAL A 127 -4.28 -4.06 -10.86
N ARG A 128 -3.35 -4.93 -10.48
CA ARG A 128 -2.99 -5.26 -9.10
C ARG A 128 -1.52 -5.06 -8.85
N LEU A 129 -1.23 -4.68 -7.62
CA LEU A 129 0.10 -4.80 -7.03
C LEU A 129 0.04 -6.00 -6.10
N ILE A 130 0.83 -7.03 -6.40
CA ILE A 130 0.84 -8.27 -5.65
C ILE A 130 2.04 -8.27 -4.71
N GLY A 131 1.82 -8.76 -3.51
CA GLY A 131 2.85 -8.85 -2.51
C GLY A 131 2.42 -9.70 -1.34
N PHE A 132 3.09 -9.50 -0.22
CA PHE A 132 2.73 -10.14 1.02
C PHE A 132 2.93 -9.21 2.21
N VAL A 133 2.31 -9.60 3.32
CA VAL A 133 2.46 -8.98 4.64
C VAL A 133 2.95 -10.05 5.63
N ILE A 134 3.55 -9.61 6.72
CA ILE A 134 3.96 -10.52 7.79
C ILE A 134 2.72 -10.88 8.61
N PRO A 135 2.42 -12.16 8.87
CA PRO A 135 1.26 -12.58 9.65
C PRO A 135 1.28 -11.98 11.06
N GLU A 136 0.12 -11.56 11.58
CA GLU A 136 0.04 -11.03 12.94
C GLU A 136 0.27 -12.10 14.02
N ILE A 137 -0.13 -13.34 13.74
CA ILE A 137 -0.10 -14.47 14.66
C ILE A 137 1.26 -15.16 14.55
N GLY A 138 1.97 -15.28 15.69
CA GLY A 138 3.28 -15.95 15.75
C GLY A 138 4.47 -15.05 15.39
N SER A 139 4.23 -13.85 14.85
CA SER A 139 5.26 -12.83 14.71
C SER A 139 5.59 -12.22 16.08
N ASN A 140 6.86 -12.28 16.50
CA ASN A 140 7.34 -11.45 17.62
C ASN A 140 7.20 -9.96 17.25
N ASP A 141 7.11 -9.07 18.25
CA ASP A 141 7.01 -7.60 18.09
C ASP A 141 8.23 -6.95 17.39
N ILE A 142 9.18 -7.76 16.91
CA ILE A 142 10.37 -7.34 16.17
C ILE A 142 10.09 -7.04 14.69
N TYR A 143 8.97 -7.53 14.15
CA TYR A 143 8.65 -7.38 12.73
C TYR A 143 7.71 -6.20 12.49
N ASP A 144 8.01 -5.40 11.45
CA ASP A 144 7.14 -4.33 11.01
C ASP A 144 5.93 -4.89 10.25
N LYS A 145 4.82 -5.03 10.97
CA LYS A 145 3.54 -5.54 10.44
C LYS A 145 2.87 -4.58 9.47
N ASN A 146 3.35 -3.34 9.35
CA ASN A 146 2.79 -2.32 8.48
C ASN A 146 3.59 -2.19 7.16
N THR A 147 4.31 -3.23 6.75
CA THR A 147 5.06 -3.27 5.50
C THR A 147 4.43 -4.23 4.50
N PHE A 148 4.14 -3.73 3.31
CA PHE A 148 3.76 -4.53 2.15
C PHE A 148 4.99 -4.82 1.30
N TYR A 149 5.37 -6.09 1.20
CA TYR A 149 6.49 -6.53 0.39
C TYR A 149 5.99 -6.82 -1.03
N VAL A 150 6.31 -5.93 -1.95
CA VAL A 150 5.90 -6.01 -3.35
C VAL A 150 6.67 -7.14 -4.03
N VAL A 151 5.95 -8.03 -4.71
CA VAL A 151 6.51 -9.17 -5.44
C VAL A 151 6.24 -9.05 -6.94
N PHE A 152 5.00 -8.76 -7.36
CA PHE A 152 4.63 -8.70 -8.77
C PHE A 152 3.83 -7.45 -9.14
N LEU A 153 4.02 -7.00 -10.38
CA LEU A 153 3.04 -6.20 -11.10
C LEU A 153 2.11 -7.16 -11.87
N ASP A 154 0.79 -6.97 -11.72
CA ASP A 154 -0.22 -7.80 -12.39
C ASP A 154 -1.32 -6.93 -13.02
N LYS A 155 -1.12 -6.50 -14.26
CA LYS A 155 -2.06 -5.68 -15.03
C LYS A 155 -3.28 -6.47 -15.53
N ASP A 156 -3.13 -7.78 -15.70
CA ASP A 156 -4.08 -8.66 -16.39
C ASP A 156 -4.89 -9.54 -15.43
N HIS A 157 -4.77 -9.32 -14.11
CA HIS A 157 -5.48 -10.05 -13.07
C HIS A 157 -5.22 -11.57 -13.09
N LYS A 158 -3.97 -11.94 -13.38
CA LYS A 158 -3.51 -13.32 -13.50
C LYS A 158 -3.08 -13.95 -12.17
N PHE A 159 -2.93 -13.14 -11.12
CA PHE A 159 -2.56 -13.65 -9.80
C PHE A 159 -3.69 -14.42 -9.11
N TYR A 160 -4.94 -13.96 -9.28
CA TYR A 160 -6.14 -14.61 -8.76
C TYR A 160 -7.24 -14.57 -9.85
N PRO A 161 -7.09 -15.38 -10.91
CA PRO A 161 -8.08 -15.43 -11.99
C PRO A 161 -9.40 -15.99 -11.45
N ILE A 162 -10.52 -15.39 -11.88
CA ILE A 162 -11.88 -15.80 -11.49
C ILE A 162 -12.45 -16.78 -12.52
#